data_AF-A0A382PUZ4-F1
#
_entry.id   AF-A0A382PUZ4-F1
#
_cell.length_a   1.000
_cell.length_b   1.000
_cell.length_c   1.000
_cell.angle_alpha   90.00
_cell.angle_beta   90.00
_cell.angle_gamma   90.00
#
_symmetry.space_group_name_H-M   'P 1'
#
loop_
_entity.id
_entity.type
_entity.pdbx_description
1 polymer ?
#
loop_
_entity_poly.entity_id
_entity_poly.type
_entity_poly.pdbx_seq_one_letter_code
_entity_poly.pdbx_strand_id
1 'polypeptide(L)'
;MTRIHFNSLTKLIAGLAFVATVPLARADWKVVEQPNPLGPGKAVDVLQDGKLVARLVHGEGQIKPFLHIFGGGGELVTNPGVDKEGKGAGLFNHHRGIFIGWNRISSDLGNYDMWHKGGPGNGRYDIVKFENTTTNDSASIVAHIKWRATQKDASDSDVMLSERRTFHVSRPGGRYTQVDAGFALKAECDVSLGGDLQHAGVHFRAHTEVATRNK
;
A
#
# COMPACT_ATOMS: atom_id res chain seq x y z
N MET A 1 12.79 22.13 -84.56
CA MET A 1 12.28 20.95 -83.83
C MET A 1 13.48 20.22 -83.23
N THR A 2 13.87 20.63 -82.02
CA THR A 2 13.65 19.95 -80.73
C THR A 2 14.69 18.86 -80.44
N ARG A 3 15.61 19.20 -79.51
CA ARG A 3 16.59 18.35 -78.82
C ARG A 3 15.88 17.25 -78.00
N ILE A 4 16.59 16.18 -77.65
CA ILE A 4 17.11 15.89 -76.29
C ILE A 4 17.66 14.45 -76.25
N HIS A 5 18.93 14.29 -75.88
CA HIS A 5 19.51 13.03 -75.43
C HIS A 5 19.08 12.77 -73.99
N PHE A 6 18.51 11.59 -73.70
CA PHE A 6 18.23 11.14 -72.35
C PHE A 6 19.41 10.33 -71.80
N ASN A 7 20.15 10.93 -70.88
CA ASN A 7 21.05 10.23 -69.97
C ASN A 7 20.19 9.44 -68.96
N SER A 8 20.37 8.12 -68.89
CA SER A 8 19.85 7.32 -67.77
C SER A 8 21.02 6.92 -66.88
N LEU A 9 21.22 7.66 -65.80
CA LEU A 9 22.11 7.29 -64.71
C LEU A 9 21.24 6.78 -63.56
N THR A 10 21.07 5.46 -63.47
CA THR A 10 20.33 4.80 -62.40
C THR A 10 21.12 4.94 -61.09
N LYS A 11 20.76 5.89 -60.23
CA LYS A 11 21.26 5.93 -58.84
C LYS A 11 20.38 5.04 -57.98
N LEU A 12 20.86 3.83 -57.66
CA LEU A 12 20.32 3.02 -56.57
C LEU A 12 20.65 3.73 -55.25
N ILE A 13 19.64 4.28 -54.58
CA ILE A 13 19.76 4.71 -53.18
C ILE A 13 19.37 3.52 -52.32
N ALA A 14 20.37 2.80 -51.81
CA ALA A 14 20.17 1.82 -50.75
C ALA A 14 19.88 2.58 -49.44
N GLY A 15 18.61 2.71 -49.08
CA GLY A 15 18.21 3.24 -47.78
C GLY A 15 18.50 2.22 -46.68
N LEU A 16 19.53 2.45 -45.88
CA LEU A 16 19.71 1.74 -44.61
C LEU A 16 18.60 2.20 -43.64
N ALA A 17 17.59 1.36 -43.44
CA ALA A 17 16.64 1.52 -42.35
C ALA A 17 17.34 1.15 -41.03
N PHE A 18 17.82 2.15 -40.29
CA PHE A 18 18.32 1.94 -38.94
C PHE A 18 17.11 1.81 -38.00
N VAL A 19 16.69 0.58 -37.71
CA VAL A 19 15.73 0.32 -36.63
C VAL A 19 16.47 0.56 -35.33
N ALA A 20 16.37 1.78 -34.79
CA ALA A 20 16.80 2.08 -33.44
C ALA A 20 15.87 1.34 -32.48
N THR A 21 16.27 0.15 -32.04
CA THR A 21 15.67 -0.49 -30.88
C THR A 21 16.03 0.35 -29.66
N VAL A 22 15.15 1.30 -29.31
CA VAL A 22 15.25 2.00 -28.03
C VAL A 22 15.01 0.94 -26.96
N PRO A 23 15.99 0.60 -26.11
CA PRO A 23 15.71 -0.28 -24.99
C PRO A 23 14.62 0.38 -24.14
N LEU A 24 13.51 -0.32 -23.89
CA LEU A 24 12.55 0.13 -22.89
C LEU A 24 13.36 0.31 -21.59
N ALA A 25 13.48 1.56 -21.14
CA ALA A 25 14.10 1.85 -19.85
C ALA A 25 13.34 1.03 -18.78
N ARG A 26 14.07 0.18 -18.07
CA ARG A 26 13.51 -0.59 -16.96
C ARG A 26 13.15 0.38 -15.85
N ALA A 27 11.98 0.18 -15.24
CA ALA A 27 11.55 1.01 -14.12
C ALA A 27 12.42 0.74 -12.90
N ASP A 28 12.87 1.80 -12.23
CA ASP A 28 13.63 1.72 -10.97
C ASP A 28 12.65 1.62 -9.80
N TRP A 29 12.46 0.41 -9.28
CA TRP A 29 11.62 0.15 -8.11
C TRP A 29 12.43 0.18 -6.82
N LYS A 30 11.94 0.94 -5.82
CA LYS A 30 12.57 1.07 -4.50
C LYS A 30 11.55 0.94 -3.39
N VAL A 31 11.99 0.36 -2.27
CA VAL A 31 11.26 0.38 -1.00
C VAL A 31 12.07 1.15 0.03
N VAL A 32 11.47 2.16 0.66
CA VAL A 32 12.17 3.07 1.59
C VAL A 32 11.40 3.18 2.90
N GLU A 33 12.06 2.85 4.01
CA GLU A 33 11.53 3.09 5.35
C GLU A 33 11.95 4.48 5.85
N GLN A 34 10.99 5.25 6.36
CA GLN A 34 11.22 6.61 6.85
C GLN A 34 10.17 7.05 7.87
N PRO A 35 10.36 8.18 8.60
CA PRO A 35 9.26 8.83 9.32
C PRO A 35 8.11 9.16 8.36
N ASN A 36 6.86 9.07 8.82
CA ASN A 36 5.71 9.40 7.97
C ASN A 36 5.67 10.91 7.69
N PRO A 37 5.83 11.37 6.43
CA PRO A 37 5.86 12.81 6.15
C PRO A 37 4.46 13.43 6.08
N LEU A 38 3.39 12.63 6.13
CA LEU A 38 1.99 13.10 6.04
C LEU A 38 1.22 13.01 7.37
N GLY A 39 1.84 12.51 8.43
CA GLY A 39 1.13 12.22 9.68
C GLY A 39 2.04 11.59 10.73
N PRO A 40 1.49 11.19 11.88
CA PRO A 40 2.26 10.51 12.90
C PRO A 40 2.74 9.12 12.45
N GLY A 41 3.78 8.63 13.11
CA GLY A 41 4.32 7.29 12.92
C GLY A 41 5.41 7.20 11.85
N LYS A 42 5.48 6.04 11.21
CA LYS A 42 6.48 5.65 10.21
C LYS A 42 5.79 5.28 8.90
N ALA A 43 6.59 5.31 7.84
CA ALA A 43 6.18 5.01 6.48
C ALA A 43 7.15 4.01 5.84
N VAL A 44 6.59 3.07 5.07
CA VAL A 44 7.33 2.25 4.10
C VAL A 44 6.82 2.59 2.72
N ASP A 45 7.64 3.26 1.93
CA ASP A 45 7.28 3.81 0.63
C ASP A 45 7.70 2.88 -0.49
N VAL A 46 6.81 2.67 -1.45
CA VAL A 46 7.12 2.09 -2.75
C VAL A 46 7.27 3.21 -3.76
N LEU A 47 8.47 3.32 -4.33
CA LEU A 47 8.80 4.25 -5.40
C LEU A 47 8.98 3.51 -6.71
N GLN A 48 8.55 4.13 -7.81
CA GLN A 48 8.85 3.72 -9.17
C GLN A 48 9.40 4.94 -9.93
N ASP A 49 10.62 4.85 -10.45
CA ASP A 49 11.32 5.95 -11.14
C ASP A 49 11.35 7.23 -10.28
N GLY A 50 11.57 7.05 -8.97
CA GLY A 50 11.56 8.12 -7.98
C GLY A 50 10.19 8.69 -7.61
N LYS A 51 9.09 8.22 -8.22
CA LYS A 51 7.72 8.65 -7.92
C LYS A 51 7.08 7.74 -6.89
N LEU A 52 6.39 8.33 -5.93
CA LEU A 52 5.65 7.59 -4.90
C LEU A 52 4.42 6.90 -5.50
N VAL A 53 4.29 5.59 -5.27
CA VAL A 53 3.18 4.77 -5.78
C VAL A 53 2.30 4.26 -4.64
N ALA A 54 2.91 3.81 -3.55
CA ALA A 54 2.21 3.33 -2.37
C ALA A 54 3.00 3.64 -1.09
N ARG A 55 2.32 3.74 0.05
CA ARG A 55 2.93 3.96 1.37
C ARG A 55 2.23 3.15 2.44
N LEU A 56 2.93 2.24 3.11
CA LEU A 56 2.43 1.62 4.34
C LEU A 56 2.67 2.57 5.51
N VAL A 57 1.61 3.04 6.15
CA VAL A 57 1.68 3.87 7.36
C VAL A 57 1.50 2.98 8.59
N HIS A 58 2.36 3.15 9.60
CA HIS A 58 2.33 2.37 10.85
C HIS A 58 3.02 3.11 12.01
N GLY A 59 3.11 2.47 13.18
CA GLY A 59 3.81 2.99 14.36
C GLY A 59 2.96 3.91 15.23
N GLU A 60 3.64 4.72 16.04
CA GLU A 60 3.03 5.59 17.04
C GLU A 60 1.99 6.53 16.42
N GLY A 61 0.89 6.75 17.15
CA GLY A 61 -0.23 7.58 16.70
C GLY A 61 -1.22 6.85 15.77
N GLN A 62 -0.86 5.68 15.23
CA GLN A 62 -1.71 4.83 14.39
C GLN A 62 -2.29 3.67 15.19
N ILE A 63 -3.58 3.39 15.02
CA ILE A 63 -4.23 2.24 15.67
C ILE A 63 -3.97 0.92 14.95
N LYS A 64 -3.82 0.98 13.62
CA LYS A 64 -3.56 -0.17 12.75
C LYS A 64 -2.69 0.28 11.59
N PRO A 65 -1.86 -0.63 11.03
CA PRO A 65 -1.12 -0.33 9.82
C PRO A 65 -2.05 -0.36 8.60
N PHE A 66 -1.83 0.52 7.63
CA PHE A 66 -2.63 0.60 6.40
C PHE A 66 -1.83 1.12 5.21
N LEU A 67 -2.22 0.74 4.00
CA LEU A 67 -1.56 1.15 2.76
C LEU A 67 -2.28 2.32 2.09
N HIS A 68 -1.58 3.42 1.88
CA HIS A 68 -1.98 4.47 0.96
C HIS A 68 -1.56 4.17 -0.47
N ILE A 69 -2.37 4.63 -1.42
CA ILE A 69 -2.11 4.54 -2.87
C ILE A 69 -2.05 5.96 -3.42
N PHE A 70 -1.10 6.19 -4.32
CA PHE A 70 -0.91 7.47 -5.00
C PHE A 70 -1.16 7.31 -6.50
N GLY A 71 -1.78 8.33 -7.08
CA GLY A 71 -2.02 8.41 -8.51
C GLY A 71 -0.79 8.89 -9.28
N GLY A 72 -0.90 8.95 -10.61
CA GLY A 72 0.25 9.23 -11.48
C GLY A 72 0.83 10.64 -11.34
N GLY A 73 0.04 11.59 -10.83
CA GLY A 73 0.46 12.95 -10.50
C GLY A 73 0.98 13.10 -9.06
N GLY A 74 0.98 12.02 -8.27
CA GLY A 74 1.36 12.03 -6.86
C GLY A 74 0.21 12.37 -5.91
N GLU A 75 -1.01 12.52 -6.42
CA GLU A 75 -2.21 12.73 -5.62
C GLU A 75 -2.54 11.50 -4.76
N LEU A 76 -3.04 11.73 -3.55
CA LEU A 76 -3.45 10.64 -2.66
C LEU A 76 -4.83 10.11 -3.07
N VAL A 77 -4.92 8.82 -3.40
CA VAL A 77 -6.15 8.17 -3.90
C VAL A 77 -6.97 7.53 -2.78
N THR A 78 -6.39 7.35 -1.60
CA THR A 78 -7.07 6.78 -0.42
C THR A 78 -7.33 7.82 0.65
N ASN A 79 -8.28 7.54 1.55
CA ASN A 79 -8.63 8.46 2.62
C ASN A 79 -7.43 8.74 3.55
N PRO A 80 -7.01 10.01 3.77
CA PRO A 80 -5.83 10.36 4.58
C PRO A 80 -5.95 9.91 6.03
N GLY A 81 -7.15 10.00 6.62
CA GLY A 81 -7.43 9.60 7.99
C GLY A 81 -6.92 10.58 9.05
N VAL A 82 -5.65 10.95 9.04
CA VAL A 82 -5.13 12.02 9.91
C VAL A 82 -4.19 12.95 9.16
N ASP A 83 -4.10 14.19 9.62
CA ASP A 83 -3.12 15.17 9.16
C ASP A 83 -1.76 15.04 9.90
N LYS A 84 -0.84 15.97 9.61
CA LYS A 84 0.51 16.02 10.19
C LYS A 84 0.48 16.20 11.71
N GLU A 85 -0.52 16.93 12.21
CA GLU A 85 -0.75 17.18 13.63
C GLU A 85 -1.48 16.01 14.30
N GLY A 86 -1.86 14.97 13.55
CA GLY A 86 -2.58 13.81 14.04
C GLY A 86 -4.08 14.05 14.26
N LYS A 87 -4.63 15.17 13.77
CA LYS A 87 -6.06 15.47 13.80
C LYS A 87 -6.77 14.76 12.64
N GLY A 88 -8.06 14.54 12.79
CA GLY A 88 -8.85 13.81 11.79
C GLY A 88 -8.91 14.53 10.45
N ALA A 89 -8.58 13.81 9.38
CA ALA A 89 -8.65 14.29 8.00
C ALA A 89 -9.48 13.33 7.13
N GLY A 90 -10.35 13.91 6.30
CA GLY A 90 -11.30 13.16 5.45
C GLY A 90 -12.53 12.63 6.20
N LEU A 91 -13.52 12.13 5.45
CA LEU A 91 -14.73 11.54 6.02
C LEU A 91 -14.44 10.15 6.61
N PHE A 92 -14.98 9.87 7.80
CA PHE A 92 -14.78 8.59 8.52
C PHE A 92 -13.28 8.26 8.65
N ASN A 93 -12.60 9.16 9.35
CA ASN A 93 -11.14 9.28 9.40
C ASN A 93 -10.41 8.06 9.99
N HIS A 94 -11.13 7.10 10.57
CA HIS A 94 -10.60 5.81 11.05
C HIS A 94 -10.67 4.69 9.99
N HIS A 95 -11.31 4.94 8.84
CA HIS A 95 -11.27 4.11 7.63
C HIS A 95 -10.21 4.66 6.68
N ARG A 96 -9.06 4.00 6.59
CA ARG A 96 -7.86 4.55 5.93
C ARG A 96 -7.28 3.53 4.97
N GLY A 97 -6.91 3.95 3.76
CA GLY A 97 -6.11 3.11 2.88
C GLY A 97 -6.67 1.69 2.66
N ILE A 98 -5.75 0.74 2.53
CA ILE A 98 -6.02 -0.71 2.52
C ILE A 98 -5.49 -1.32 3.82
N PHE A 99 -6.33 -2.02 4.57
CA PHE A 99 -5.94 -2.75 5.79
C PHE A 99 -6.90 -3.90 6.10
N ILE A 100 -6.55 -4.68 7.12
CA ILE A 100 -7.43 -5.65 7.76
C ILE A 100 -7.56 -5.29 9.24
N GLY A 101 -8.76 -5.47 9.82
CA GLY A 101 -8.98 -5.23 11.24
C GLY A 101 -10.38 -5.62 11.72
N TRP A 102 -10.58 -5.51 13.04
CA TRP A 102 -11.81 -5.93 13.72
C TRP A 102 -12.05 -5.03 14.94
N ASN A 103 -13.29 -4.60 15.17
CA ASN A 103 -13.66 -3.88 16.39
C ASN A 103 -14.15 -4.79 17.53
N ARG A 104 -14.31 -6.10 17.29
CA ARG A 104 -14.74 -7.07 18.30
C ARG A 104 -13.89 -8.33 18.22
N ILE A 105 -12.70 -8.28 18.79
CA ILE A 105 -11.85 -9.46 18.98
C ILE A 105 -12.06 -9.97 20.41
N SER A 106 -12.30 -11.27 20.57
CA SER A 106 -12.42 -11.89 21.88
C SER A 106 -11.53 -13.10 22.02
N SER A 107 -10.92 -13.26 23.18
CA SER A 107 -10.14 -14.42 23.60
C SER A 107 -10.26 -14.61 25.11
N ASP A 108 -9.57 -15.61 25.65
CA ASP A 108 -9.32 -15.76 27.09
C ASP A 108 -8.58 -14.55 27.70
N LEU A 109 -7.82 -13.79 26.89
CA LEU A 109 -7.17 -12.54 27.29
C LEU A 109 -8.14 -11.35 27.39
N GLY A 110 -9.41 -11.52 27.02
CA GLY A 110 -10.46 -10.50 27.09
C GLY A 110 -11.02 -10.07 25.74
N ASN A 111 -11.72 -8.93 25.74
CA ASN A 111 -12.39 -8.35 24.58
C ASN A 111 -11.72 -7.05 24.15
N TYR A 112 -11.39 -6.97 22.86
CA TYR A 112 -10.58 -5.88 22.32
C TYR A 112 -11.15 -5.26 21.04
N ASP A 113 -11.03 -3.93 20.96
CA ASP A 113 -11.20 -3.14 19.74
C ASP A 113 -9.82 -2.84 19.14
N MET A 114 -9.56 -3.30 17.92
CA MET A 114 -8.34 -3.01 17.15
C MET A 114 -8.60 -2.09 15.95
N TRP A 115 -9.81 -1.53 15.89
CA TRP A 115 -10.27 -0.69 14.81
C TRP A 115 -10.27 0.79 15.19
N HIS A 116 -10.78 1.13 16.37
CA HIS A 116 -10.91 2.51 16.85
C HIS A 116 -9.76 2.90 17.77
N LYS A 117 -9.46 4.20 17.87
CA LYS A 117 -8.45 4.72 18.79
C LYS A 117 -9.13 5.29 20.05
N GLY A 118 -8.62 4.93 21.23
CA GLY A 118 -8.96 5.60 22.50
C GLY A 118 -10.23 5.11 23.20
N GLY A 119 -10.78 3.96 22.80
CA GLY A 119 -11.87 3.30 23.52
C GLY A 119 -11.37 2.39 24.65
N PRO A 120 -12.26 1.96 25.55
CA PRO A 120 -11.95 0.87 26.48
C PRO A 120 -11.69 -0.43 25.70
N GLY A 121 -10.71 -1.21 26.14
CA GLY A 121 -10.37 -2.48 25.48
C GLY A 121 -9.59 -2.30 24.18
N ASN A 122 -8.83 -1.22 23.99
CA ASN A 122 -8.00 -1.09 22.80
C ASN A 122 -6.84 -2.11 22.82
N GLY A 123 -6.84 -3.01 21.84
CA GLY A 123 -5.66 -3.84 21.56
C GLY A 123 -4.55 -3.01 20.93
N ARG A 124 -3.36 -3.61 20.78
CA ARG A 124 -2.21 -2.99 20.10
C ARG A 124 -1.67 -3.88 19.00
N TYR A 125 -0.83 -3.32 18.15
CA TYR A 125 -0.05 -4.09 17.19
C TYR A 125 1.42 -3.70 17.27
N ASP A 126 2.28 -4.67 16.95
CA ASP A 126 3.71 -4.44 16.74
C ASP A 126 4.10 -4.98 15.36
N ILE A 127 4.75 -4.16 14.53
CA ILE A 127 5.47 -4.69 13.37
C ILE A 127 6.83 -5.18 13.86
N VAL A 128 7.06 -6.48 13.77
CA VAL A 128 8.27 -7.12 14.30
C VAL A 128 9.40 -7.21 13.28
N LYS A 129 9.08 -7.26 11.99
CA LYS A 129 10.05 -7.22 10.89
C LYS A 129 9.40 -6.85 9.55
N PHE A 130 10.22 -6.34 8.64
CA PHE A 130 9.92 -6.21 7.22
C PHE A 130 10.79 -7.17 6.39
N GLU A 131 10.24 -7.70 5.30
CA GLU A 131 10.93 -8.52 4.28
C GLU A 131 10.66 -7.93 2.90
N ASN A 132 10.94 -6.64 2.75
CA ASN A 132 10.64 -5.89 1.54
C ASN A 132 11.53 -6.36 0.38
N THR A 133 10.97 -6.44 -0.83
CA THR A 133 11.68 -6.90 -2.03
C THR A 133 11.33 -6.03 -3.23
N THR A 134 12.23 -5.97 -4.20
CA THR A 134 12.00 -5.32 -5.50
C THR A 134 12.40 -6.26 -6.62
N THR A 135 11.74 -6.11 -7.77
CA THR A 135 12.08 -6.74 -9.04
C THR A 135 12.15 -5.65 -10.10
N ASN A 136 12.39 -6.02 -11.36
CA ASN A 136 12.37 -5.06 -12.47
C ASN A 136 10.98 -4.43 -12.70
N ASP A 137 9.91 -5.10 -12.28
CA ASP A 137 8.53 -4.76 -12.67
C ASP A 137 7.61 -4.49 -11.46
N SER A 138 8.12 -4.65 -10.23
CA SER A 138 7.33 -4.56 -9.02
C SER A 138 8.16 -4.30 -7.77
N ALA A 139 7.47 -3.94 -6.69
CA ALA A 139 7.99 -3.97 -5.33
C ALA A 139 7.00 -4.67 -4.40
N SER A 140 7.48 -5.29 -3.34
CA SER A 140 6.64 -5.88 -2.30
C SER A 140 7.00 -5.33 -0.93
N ILE A 141 5.99 -4.89 -0.19
CA ILE A 141 6.09 -4.69 1.26
C ILE A 141 5.61 -5.96 1.94
N VAL A 142 6.44 -6.55 2.79
CA VAL A 142 6.07 -7.72 3.60
C VAL A 142 6.26 -7.36 5.07
N ALA A 143 5.17 -7.21 5.81
CA ALA A 143 5.19 -6.88 7.23
C ALA A 143 4.79 -8.10 8.07
N HIS A 144 5.57 -8.39 9.11
CA HIS A 144 5.20 -9.35 10.13
C HIS A 144 4.67 -8.59 11.33
N ILE A 145 3.41 -8.84 11.68
CA ILE A 145 2.65 -8.04 12.65
C ILE A 145 2.18 -8.97 13.77
N LYS A 146 2.38 -8.55 15.02
CA LYS A 146 1.77 -9.18 16.19
C LYS A 146 0.63 -8.31 16.69
N TRP A 147 -0.55 -8.87 16.81
CA TRP A 147 -1.72 -8.22 17.42
C TRP A 147 -1.83 -8.71 18.86
N ARG A 148 -1.94 -7.75 19.78
CA ARG A 148 -1.75 -8.01 21.20
C ARG A 148 -2.86 -7.45 22.06
N ALA A 149 -3.21 -8.23 23.06
CA ALA A 149 -4.04 -7.85 24.18
C ALA A 149 -3.29 -6.87 25.10
N THR A 150 -4.01 -6.30 26.06
CA THR A 150 -3.39 -5.56 27.18
C THR A 150 -3.11 -6.47 28.37
N GLN A 151 -3.85 -7.59 28.47
CA GLN A 151 -3.60 -8.65 29.44
C GLN A 151 -2.65 -9.71 28.89
N LYS A 152 -1.97 -10.39 29.79
CA LYS A 152 -1.05 -11.50 29.52
C LYS A 152 -1.64 -12.79 30.06
N ASP A 153 -1.37 -13.89 29.38
CA ASP A 153 -1.68 -15.23 29.86
C ASP A 153 -0.71 -15.70 30.96
N ALA A 154 -0.91 -16.94 31.43
CA ALA A 154 -0.05 -17.57 32.43
C ALA A 154 1.40 -17.81 31.97
N SER A 155 1.67 -17.71 30.66
CA SER A 155 3.01 -17.81 30.07
C SER A 155 3.66 -16.44 29.81
N ASP A 156 3.06 -15.36 30.33
CA ASP A 156 3.48 -13.97 30.13
C ASP A 156 3.33 -13.48 28.67
N SER A 157 2.54 -14.16 27.83
CA SER A 157 2.26 -13.75 26.46
C SER A 157 0.97 -12.91 26.38
N ASP A 158 1.01 -11.82 25.62
CA ASP A 158 -0.14 -10.97 25.29
C ASP A 158 -0.53 -11.07 23.80
N VAL A 159 0.07 -12.00 23.04
CA VAL A 159 -0.15 -12.10 21.59
C VAL A 159 -1.41 -12.92 21.31
N MET A 160 -2.37 -12.30 20.62
CA MET A 160 -3.58 -13.00 20.16
C MET A 160 -3.43 -13.53 18.73
N LEU A 161 -2.80 -12.73 17.85
CA LEU A 161 -2.62 -13.09 16.44
C LEU A 161 -1.22 -12.73 15.96
N SER A 162 -0.66 -13.61 15.15
CA SER A 162 0.45 -13.28 14.26
C SER A 162 -0.07 -13.11 12.84
N GLU A 163 0.34 -12.06 12.16
CA GLU A 163 -0.03 -11.75 10.79
C GLU A 163 1.22 -11.60 9.91
N ARG A 164 1.17 -12.20 8.72
CA ARG A 164 2.07 -11.85 7.62
C ARG A 164 1.28 -11.10 6.56
N ARG A 165 1.51 -9.79 6.47
CA ARG A 165 0.88 -8.89 5.51
C ARG A 165 1.77 -8.68 4.31
N THR A 166 1.22 -8.82 3.11
CA THR A 166 1.93 -8.58 1.85
C THR A 166 1.16 -7.57 1.01
N PHE A 167 1.87 -6.55 0.53
CA PHE A 167 1.39 -5.70 -0.55
C PHE A 167 2.36 -5.83 -1.70
N HIS A 168 1.94 -6.52 -2.76
CA HIS A 168 2.68 -6.58 -4.01
C HIS A 168 2.20 -5.47 -4.93
N VAL A 169 3.09 -4.54 -5.27
CA VAL A 169 2.79 -3.35 -6.07
C VAL A 169 3.48 -3.48 -7.42
N SER A 170 2.70 -3.39 -8.49
CA SER A 170 3.20 -3.53 -9.86
C SER A 170 2.50 -2.56 -10.81
N ARG A 171 3.00 -2.45 -12.05
CA ARG A 171 2.31 -1.76 -13.14
C ARG A 171 2.23 -2.61 -14.40
N PRO A 172 1.28 -3.55 -14.47
CA PRO A 172 1.12 -4.41 -15.64
C PRO A 172 0.93 -3.58 -16.92
N GLY A 173 1.80 -3.82 -17.90
CA GLY A 173 1.83 -3.08 -19.17
C GLY A 173 2.11 -1.57 -19.02
N GLY A 174 2.65 -1.12 -17.88
CA GLY A 174 3.01 0.28 -17.63
C GLY A 174 1.84 1.24 -17.42
N ARG A 175 0.59 0.76 -17.33
CA ARG A 175 -0.60 1.63 -17.35
C ARG A 175 -1.12 1.96 -15.95
N TYR A 176 -1.53 0.94 -15.21
CA TYR A 176 -2.24 1.08 -13.94
C TYR A 176 -1.37 0.60 -12.79
N THR A 177 -1.47 1.25 -11.63
CA THR A 177 -0.96 0.68 -10.38
C THR A 177 -1.88 -0.47 -9.97
N GLN A 178 -1.31 -1.67 -9.86
CA GLN A 178 -1.99 -2.82 -9.27
C GLN A 178 -1.39 -3.09 -7.89
N VAL A 179 -2.26 -3.39 -6.93
CA VAL A 179 -1.86 -3.83 -5.60
C VAL A 179 -2.57 -5.14 -5.28
N ASP A 180 -1.79 -6.20 -5.13
CA ASP A 180 -2.28 -7.47 -4.60
C ASP A 180 -2.02 -7.47 -3.09
N ALA A 181 -3.10 -7.41 -2.31
CA ALA A 181 -3.06 -7.39 -0.85
C ALA A 181 -3.33 -8.78 -0.29
N GLY A 182 -2.34 -9.34 0.41
CA GLY A 182 -2.41 -10.64 1.08
C GLY A 182 -2.29 -10.50 2.59
N PHE A 183 -3.18 -11.17 3.32
CA PHE A 183 -3.21 -11.18 4.78
C PHE A 183 -3.25 -12.64 5.26
N ALA A 184 -2.13 -13.16 5.78
CA ALA A 184 -2.08 -14.49 6.36
C ALA A 184 -2.09 -14.36 7.89
N LEU A 185 -3.10 -14.95 8.54
CA LEU A 185 -3.32 -14.87 9.98
C LEU A 185 -3.04 -16.22 10.64
N LYS A 186 -2.37 -16.21 11.78
CA LYS A 186 -2.20 -17.34 12.68
C LYS A 186 -2.72 -16.93 14.06
N ALA A 187 -3.64 -17.72 14.59
CA ALA A 187 -4.07 -17.61 15.97
C ALA A 187 -2.94 -18.08 16.91
N GLU A 188 -2.62 -17.27 17.92
CA GLU A 188 -1.66 -17.64 18.98
C GLU A 188 -2.36 -18.03 20.28
N CYS A 189 -3.66 -17.76 20.39
CA CYS A 189 -4.58 -18.27 21.42
C CYS A 189 -5.94 -18.58 20.79
N ASP A 190 -6.90 -19.10 21.57
CA ASP A 190 -8.29 -19.25 21.10
C ASP A 190 -8.92 -17.85 20.93
N VAL A 191 -9.22 -17.50 19.68
CA VAL A 191 -9.57 -16.14 19.29
C VAL A 191 -10.73 -16.14 18.31
N SER A 192 -11.72 -15.31 18.62
CA SER A 192 -12.83 -15.00 17.71
C SER A 192 -12.64 -13.62 17.10
N LEU A 193 -12.71 -13.56 15.77
CA LEU A 193 -12.58 -12.33 14.99
C LEU A 193 -13.96 -11.86 14.55
N GLY A 194 -14.48 -10.82 15.20
CA GLY A 194 -15.81 -10.29 14.94
C GLY A 194 -15.82 -8.79 14.67
N GLY A 195 -17.00 -8.30 14.31
CA GLY A 195 -17.27 -6.87 14.23
C GLY A 195 -18.63 -6.60 13.62
N ASP A 196 -18.97 -5.31 13.51
CA ASP A 196 -20.16 -4.90 12.75
C ASP A 196 -19.87 -4.80 11.24
N LEU A 197 -20.90 -4.48 10.46
CA LEU A 197 -20.83 -4.40 8.99
C LEU A 197 -19.75 -3.43 8.46
N GLN A 198 -19.33 -2.46 9.26
CA GLN A 198 -18.35 -1.43 8.85
C GLN A 198 -16.94 -1.71 9.39
N HIS A 199 -16.82 -2.55 10.43
CA HIS A 199 -15.64 -2.65 11.27
C HIS A 199 -15.11 -4.09 11.44
N ALA A 200 -15.19 -4.90 10.38
CA ALA A 200 -14.61 -6.24 10.34
C ALA A 200 -14.03 -6.57 8.96
N GLY A 201 -12.88 -7.25 8.95
CA GLY A 201 -12.26 -7.79 7.75
C GLY A 201 -11.38 -6.79 6.99
N VAL A 202 -11.21 -7.05 5.68
CA VAL A 202 -10.37 -6.24 4.79
C VAL A 202 -11.15 -5.02 4.32
N HIS A 203 -10.53 -3.85 4.39
CA HIS A 203 -11.15 -2.58 4.01
C HIS A 203 -10.27 -1.84 3.00
N PHE A 204 -10.92 -1.25 2.00
CA PHE A 204 -10.34 -0.21 1.16
C PHE A 204 -11.19 1.06 1.29
N ARG A 205 -10.56 2.19 1.63
CA ARG A 205 -11.24 3.50 1.65
C ARG A 205 -10.60 4.45 0.65
N ALA A 206 -11.34 4.74 -0.41
CA ALA A 206 -10.98 5.78 -1.38
C ALA A 206 -10.94 7.17 -0.74
N HIS A 207 -10.27 8.10 -1.41
CA HIS A 207 -10.21 9.50 -1.03
C HIS A 207 -11.62 10.11 -0.90
N THR A 208 -11.77 11.08 0.00
CA THR A 208 -13.08 11.69 0.30
C THR A 208 -13.74 12.30 -0.93
N GLU A 209 -12.94 12.77 -1.89
CA GLU A 209 -13.44 13.32 -3.16
C GLU A 209 -14.37 12.36 -3.91
N VAL A 210 -14.17 11.04 -3.78
CA VAL A 210 -15.01 10.03 -4.44
C VAL A 210 -16.42 10.04 -3.87
N ALA A 211 -16.55 10.23 -2.54
CA ALA A 211 -17.84 10.32 -1.88
C ALA A 211 -18.57 11.64 -2.17
N THR A 212 -17.84 12.70 -2.47
CA THR A 212 -18.39 14.05 -2.72
C THR A 212 -18.51 14.38 -4.21
N ARG A 213 -18.14 13.47 -5.12
CA ARG A 213 -18.23 13.70 -6.56
C ARG A 213 -19.69 13.61 -6.98
N ASN A 214 -20.29 14.76 -7.27
CA ASN A 214 -21.62 14.81 -7.90
C ASN A 214 -21.53 14.11 -9.27
N LYS A 215 -22.56 13.33 -9.60
CA LYS A 215 -22.69 12.63 -10.89
C LYS A 215 -22.82 13.59 -12.05
#